data_AF-A0A971A7T9-F1
#
_entry.id   AF-A0A971A7T9-F1
#
_cell.length_a   1.000
_cell.length_b   1.000
_cell.length_c   1.000
_cell.angle_alpha   90.00
_cell.angle_beta   90.00
_cell.angle_gamma   90.00
#
_symmetry.space_group_name_H-M   'P 1'
#
loop_
_entity.id
_entity.type
_entity.pdbx_description
1 polymer ?
#
loop_
_entity_poly.entity_id
_entity_poly.type
_entity_poly.pdbx_seq_one_letter_code
_entity_poly.pdbx_strand_id
1 'polypeptide(L)'
;YIWTMYLALEACAGRNIRVVVLDRPNPVGGVITEGTLPDPGWYSFVCMAPIPMRHGMTIGELAVRFREMNRWDLDLLVIPMIGWKRKMLWRDTGRPWINPSPNLPTPEGCLLYPGTVMLEGTVLSEGRGTTRSLELFGHPAIEPYTMREDLVNYLNNNRLSGFVLRPVTFRPMFQKHTGEDCGGYQIHVTNPNIFQPWNTMIHILKYLYHHTNIRPFWSIQPYEYQLEGLAFDWINGTDQVRQWIESSENNK
;
A
#
# COMPACT_ATOMS: atom_id res chain seq x y z
N TYR A 1 10.58 6.10 -2.36
CA TYR A 1 11.16 6.81 -3.54
C TYR A 1 10.53 8.16 -3.80
N ILE A 2 9.20 8.26 -3.91
CA ILE A 2 8.55 9.57 -4.16
C ILE A 2 8.87 10.59 -3.04
N TRP A 3 9.04 10.14 -1.80
CA TRP A 3 9.45 11.00 -0.68
C TRP A 3 10.92 11.41 -0.75
N THR A 4 11.81 10.54 -1.24
CA THR A 4 13.19 10.93 -1.58
C THR A 4 13.19 12.03 -2.64
N MET A 5 12.34 11.92 -3.66
CA MET A 5 12.17 12.99 -4.65
C MET A 5 11.60 14.25 -4.01
N TYR A 6 10.57 14.16 -3.16
CA TYR A 6 10.02 15.31 -2.42
C TYR A 6 11.12 16.08 -1.68
N LEU A 7 11.93 15.38 -0.87
CA LEU A 7 13.04 15.99 -0.13
C LEU A 7 14.11 16.59 -1.05
N ALA A 8 14.39 15.95 -2.19
CA ALA A 8 15.35 16.49 -3.16
C ALA A 8 14.85 17.78 -3.83
N LEU A 9 13.55 17.85 -4.15
CA LEU A 9 12.90 19.05 -4.67
C LEU A 9 12.93 20.17 -3.61
N GLU A 10 12.57 19.86 -2.37
CA GLU A 10 12.63 20.78 -1.23
C GLU A 10 14.05 21.34 -1.05
N ALA A 11 15.06 20.47 -1.04
CA ALA A 11 16.46 20.87 -0.90
C ALA A 11 16.97 21.74 -2.06
N CYS A 12 16.36 21.68 -3.25
CA CYS A 12 16.75 22.52 -4.39
C CYS A 12 15.93 23.82 -4.47
N ALA A 13 14.83 23.94 -3.72
CA ALA A 13 13.97 25.12 -3.76
C ALA A 13 14.73 26.39 -3.33
N GLY A 14 14.53 27.48 -4.06
CA GLY A 14 15.20 28.77 -3.88
C GLY A 14 16.69 28.79 -4.28
N ARG A 15 17.19 27.73 -4.93
CA ARG A 15 18.59 27.62 -5.37
C ARG A 15 18.69 27.61 -6.89
N ASN A 16 19.82 28.06 -7.42
CA ASN A 16 20.13 27.99 -8.85
C ASN A 16 20.57 26.58 -9.28
N ILE A 17 19.74 25.59 -8.99
CA ILE A 17 19.97 24.17 -9.31
C ILE A 17 18.73 23.65 -10.03
N ARG A 18 18.90 23.21 -11.28
CA ARG A 18 17.82 22.56 -12.03
C ARG A 18 17.63 21.12 -11.58
N VAL A 19 16.39 20.74 -11.29
CA VAL A 19 15.99 19.34 -11.09
C VAL A 19 15.35 18.82 -12.37
N VAL A 20 15.87 17.70 -12.90
CA VAL A 20 15.32 17.03 -14.08
C VAL A 20 14.73 15.68 -13.67
N VAL A 21 13.42 15.50 -13.87
CA VAL A 21 12.71 14.24 -13.61
C VAL A 21 12.47 13.52 -14.93
N LEU A 22 13.10 12.34 -15.08
CA LEU A 22 12.81 11.43 -16.18
C LEU A 22 11.59 10.59 -15.80
N ASP A 23 10.45 10.89 -16.41
CA ASP A 23 9.19 10.30 -15.99
C ASP A 23 9.13 8.80 -16.28
N ARG A 24 8.32 8.07 -15.49
CA ARG A 24 8.18 6.61 -15.57
C ARG A 24 6.72 6.18 -15.36
N PRO A 25 6.31 5.01 -15.91
CA PRO A 25 4.94 4.53 -15.75
C PRO A 25 4.62 4.35 -14.26
N ASN A 26 3.43 4.79 -13.85
CA ASN A 26 2.87 4.30 -12.60
C ASN A 26 2.43 2.83 -12.83
N PRO A 27 3.01 1.84 -12.13
CA PRO A 27 2.76 0.42 -12.41
C PRO A 27 1.31 0.00 -12.14
N VAL A 28 0.57 0.75 -11.32
CA VAL A 28 -0.85 0.52 -11.01
C VAL A 28 -1.80 1.47 -11.75
N GLY A 29 -1.29 2.13 -12.78
CA GLY A 29 -2.02 3.09 -13.61
C GLY A 29 -2.23 4.45 -12.94
N GLY A 30 -2.92 5.32 -13.66
CA GLY A 30 -3.24 6.69 -13.26
C GLY A 30 -4.73 7.01 -13.22
N VAL A 31 -5.60 6.02 -13.08
CA VAL A 31 -7.06 6.25 -13.08
C VAL A 31 -7.64 6.18 -11.67
N ILE A 32 -7.35 5.10 -10.94
CA ILE A 32 -7.92 4.87 -9.62
C ILE A 32 -7.08 5.62 -8.58
N THR A 33 -7.76 6.37 -7.73
CA THR A 33 -7.20 6.99 -6.52
C THR A 33 -7.88 6.42 -5.29
N GLU A 34 -7.11 6.13 -4.24
CA GLU A 34 -7.62 5.39 -3.08
C GLU A 34 -6.79 5.63 -1.82
N GLY A 35 -7.45 5.68 -0.67
CA GLY A 35 -6.83 5.91 0.63
C GLY A 35 -7.17 7.28 1.21
N THR A 36 -6.86 7.43 2.49
CA THR A 36 -7.00 8.70 3.23
C THR A 36 -5.99 9.73 2.72
N LEU A 37 -6.33 11.00 2.91
CA LEU A 37 -5.34 12.07 2.85
C LEU A 37 -4.74 12.23 4.25
N PRO A 38 -3.41 12.26 4.40
CA PRO A 38 -2.79 12.44 5.70
C PRO A 38 -3.16 13.78 6.34
N ASP A 39 -3.42 13.78 7.65
CA ASP A 39 -3.48 15.03 8.41
C ASP A 39 -2.05 15.57 8.64
N PRO A 40 -1.84 16.89 8.72
CA PRO A 40 -0.50 17.47 8.90
C PRO A 40 0.28 16.94 10.10
N GLY A 41 -0.42 16.54 11.17
CA GLY A 41 0.20 15.95 12.37
C GLY A 41 0.77 14.54 12.16
N TRP A 42 0.40 13.87 11.07
CA TRP A 42 0.85 12.52 10.71
C TRP A 42 1.93 12.53 9.62
N TYR A 43 2.46 13.70 9.26
CA TYR A 43 3.52 13.76 8.28
C TYR A 43 4.79 13.07 8.78
N SER A 44 5.31 12.16 7.97
CA SER A 44 6.46 11.31 8.28
C SER A 44 7.20 10.92 7.00
N PHE A 45 8.33 10.19 7.11
CA PHE A 45 9.08 9.76 5.92
C PHE A 45 8.26 8.88 4.96
N VAL A 46 7.26 8.17 5.48
CA VAL A 46 6.36 7.32 4.69
C VAL A 46 5.11 8.06 4.20
N CYS A 47 4.90 9.30 4.66
CA CYS A 47 3.72 10.09 4.33
C CYS A 47 4.01 11.61 4.49
N MET A 48 4.61 12.28 3.50
CA MET A 48 5.08 13.69 3.68
C MET A 48 4.13 14.77 3.13
N ALA A 49 3.08 14.38 2.41
CA ALA A 49 2.20 15.32 1.72
C ALA A 49 0.79 14.75 1.58
N PRO A 50 -0.24 15.61 1.47
CA PRO A 50 -1.64 15.20 1.33
C PRO A 50 -1.93 14.62 -0.06
N ILE A 51 -1.47 13.39 -0.27
CA ILE A 51 -1.78 12.53 -1.41
C ILE A 51 -2.33 11.20 -0.88
N PRO A 52 -3.28 10.56 -1.58
CA PRO A 52 -3.82 9.29 -1.13
C PRO A 52 -2.83 8.14 -1.39
N MET A 53 -2.94 7.05 -0.62
CA MET A 53 -2.07 5.87 -0.70
C MET A 53 -1.85 5.37 -2.14
N ARG A 54 -2.95 5.23 -2.89
CA ARG A 54 -2.92 5.08 -4.35
C ARG A 54 -3.21 6.44 -4.96
N HIS A 55 -2.16 7.17 -5.31
CA HIS A 55 -2.26 8.55 -5.81
C HIS A 55 -2.61 8.67 -7.30
N GLY A 56 -2.45 7.60 -8.10
CA GLY A 56 -2.80 7.60 -9.52
C GLY A 56 -1.99 8.59 -10.37
N MET A 57 -0.78 8.96 -9.97
CA MET A 57 0.09 9.90 -10.70
C MET A 57 1.41 9.25 -11.10
N THR A 58 2.02 9.70 -12.19
CA THR A 58 3.43 9.36 -12.47
C THR A 58 4.37 10.09 -11.52
N ILE A 59 5.66 9.73 -11.52
CA ILE A 59 6.64 10.42 -10.67
C ILE A 59 6.88 11.86 -11.14
N GLY A 60 6.80 12.12 -12.45
CA GLY A 60 6.85 13.47 -13.03
C GLY A 60 5.63 14.31 -12.64
N GLU A 61 4.42 13.74 -12.72
CA GLU A 61 3.19 14.40 -12.26
C GLU A 61 3.26 14.75 -10.76
N LEU A 62 3.78 13.84 -9.92
CA LEU A 62 4.02 14.10 -8.50
C LEU A 62 5.03 15.22 -8.26
N ALA A 63 6.11 15.29 -9.03
CA ALA A 63 7.12 16.34 -8.88
C ALA A 63 6.51 17.74 -9.10
N VAL A 64 5.71 17.88 -10.15
CA VAL A 64 4.97 19.12 -10.44
C VAL A 64 3.99 19.42 -9.31
N ARG A 65 3.21 18.42 -8.87
CA ARG A 65 2.24 18.57 -7.79
C ARG A 65 2.88 19.03 -6.48
N PHE A 66 4.03 18.46 -6.11
CA PHE A 66 4.75 18.86 -4.90
C PHE A 66 5.32 20.27 -4.99
N ARG A 67 5.88 20.66 -6.15
CA ARG A 67 6.32 22.04 -6.37
C ARG A 67 5.16 23.04 -6.19
N GLU A 68 4.01 22.77 -6.80
CA GLU A 68 2.83 23.63 -6.71
C GLU A 68 2.28 23.72 -5.29
N MET A 69 2.13 22.57 -4.63
CA MET A 69 1.54 22.47 -3.29
C MET A 69 2.35 23.25 -2.25
N ASN A 70 3.68 23.18 -2.33
CA ASN A 70 4.58 23.87 -1.42
C ASN A 70 4.98 25.28 -1.90
N ARG A 71 4.52 25.69 -3.09
CA ARG A 71 4.89 26.97 -3.74
C ARG A 71 6.39 27.17 -3.84
N TRP A 72 7.13 26.11 -4.14
CA TRP A 72 8.58 26.16 -4.27
C TRP A 72 9.00 26.93 -5.52
N ASP A 73 9.86 27.92 -5.33
CA ASP A 73 10.66 28.51 -6.41
C ASP A 73 11.73 27.48 -6.83
N LEU A 74 11.45 26.73 -7.88
CA LEU A 74 12.26 25.58 -8.29
C LEU A 74 12.29 25.50 -9.82
N ASP A 75 13.49 25.47 -10.38
CA ASP A 75 13.71 25.13 -11.79
C ASP A 75 13.54 23.61 -11.98
N LEU A 76 12.29 23.20 -12.19
CA LEU A 76 11.89 21.81 -12.41
C LEU A 76 11.60 21.56 -13.89
N LEU A 77 12.30 20.60 -14.48
CA LEU A 77 12.04 20.06 -15.81
C LEU A 77 11.59 18.60 -15.71
N VAL A 78 10.37 18.30 -16.17
CA VAL A 78 9.91 16.92 -16.33
C VAL A 78 10.05 16.52 -17.80
N ILE A 79 10.72 15.40 -18.06
CA ILE A 79 10.79 14.78 -19.37
C ILE A 79 9.69 13.72 -19.44
N PRO A 80 8.55 13.99 -20.12
CA PRO A 80 7.42 13.08 -20.13
C PRO A 80 7.71 11.84 -20.98
N MET A 81 7.08 10.73 -20.61
CA MET A 81 7.08 9.53 -21.45
C MET A 81 6.29 9.75 -22.74
N ILE A 82 6.70 9.06 -23.80
CA ILE A 82 5.94 8.97 -25.04
C ILE A 82 5.11 7.68 -25.00
N GLY A 83 3.82 7.78 -25.36
CA GLY A 83 2.94 6.61 -25.55
C GLY A 83 2.26 6.08 -24.29
N TRP A 84 2.73 6.41 -23.09
CA TRP A 84 2.03 6.02 -21.86
C TRP A 84 0.64 6.66 -21.79
N LYS A 85 -0.35 5.89 -21.34
CA LYS A 85 -1.72 6.34 -21.09
C LYS A 85 -2.10 5.98 -19.67
N ARG A 86 -2.90 6.83 -19.01
CA ARG A 86 -3.30 6.65 -17.61
C ARG A 86 -3.93 5.29 -17.30
N LYS A 87 -4.59 4.66 -18.29
CA LYS A 87 -5.22 3.35 -18.14
C LYS A 87 -4.23 2.18 -18.17
N MET A 88 -3.00 2.42 -18.61
CA MET A 88 -1.97 1.37 -18.71
C MET A 88 -1.48 0.99 -17.31
N LEU A 89 -1.53 -0.31 -17.03
CA LEU A 89 -0.80 -0.95 -15.95
C LEU A 89 0.62 -1.29 -16.44
N TRP A 90 1.48 -1.76 -15.55
CA TRP A 90 2.85 -2.14 -15.95
C TRP A 90 2.87 -3.15 -17.11
N ARG A 91 1.97 -4.15 -17.07
CA ARG A 91 1.89 -5.19 -18.12
C ARG A 91 1.62 -4.62 -19.51
N ASP A 92 0.83 -3.55 -19.61
CA ASP A 92 0.47 -2.93 -20.88
C ASP A 92 1.65 -2.17 -21.52
N THR A 93 2.69 -1.88 -20.75
CA THR A 93 3.88 -1.17 -21.25
C THR A 93 4.78 -2.06 -22.12
N GLY A 94 4.64 -3.39 -22.02
CA GLY A 94 5.52 -4.35 -22.68
C GLY A 94 6.99 -4.31 -22.21
N ARG A 95 7.27 -3.65 -21.08
CA ARG A 95 8.63 -3.50 -20.53
C ARG A 95 8.97 -4.59 -19.51
N PRO A 96 10.24 -5.01 -19.42
CA PRO A 96 10.67 -5.98 -18.42
C PRO A 96 10.50 -5.40 -17.01
N TRP A 97 10.02 -6.23 -16.08
CA TRP A 97 9.94 -5.86 -14.66
C TRP A 97 11.32 -5.94 -14.04
N ILE A 98 11.75 -4.85 -13.39
CA ILE A 98 12.93 -4.83 -12.53
C ILE A 98 12.41 -4.54 -11.13
N ASN A 99 12.71 -5.44 -10.19
CA ASN A 99 12.21 -5.35 -8.83
C ASN A 99 12.57 -3.98 -8.22
N PRO A 100 11.59 -3.13 -7.89
CA PRO A 100 11.85 -1.84 -7.25
C PRO A 100 12.31 -2.03 -5.80
N SER A 101 11.99 -3.18 -5.19
CA SER A 101 12.51 -3.59 -3.88
C SER A 101 12.61 -5.12 -3.82
N PRO A 102 13.42 -5.70 -2.92
CA PRO A 102 13.57 -7.16 -2.83
C PRO A 102 12.26 -7.93 -2.63
N ASN A 103 11.29 -7.33 -1.93
CA ASN A 103 10.01 -7.96 -1.60
C ASN A 103 8.85 -7.54 -2.51
N LEU A 104 9.12 -6.79 -3.59
CA LEU A 104 8.13 -6.50 -4.64
C LEU A 104 8.55 -7.11 -5.99
N PRO A 105 8.58 -8.46 -6.09
CA PRO A 105 9.19 -9.15 -7.20
C PRO A 105 8.33 -9.22 -8.47
N THR A 106 7.04 -8.89 -8.38
CA THR A 106 6.09 -9.05 -9.48
C THR A 106 5.31 -7.74 -9.73
N PRO A 107 4.89 -7.47 -10.99
CA PRO A 107 3.92 -6.42 -11.27
C PRO A 107 2.58 -6.62 -10.54
N GLU A 108 2.19 -7.87 -10.27
CA GLU A 108 0.98 -8.21 -9.51
C GLU A 108 1.04 -7.69 -8.08
N GLY A 109 2.19 -7.89 -7.42
CA GLY A 109 2.43 -7.35 -6.09
C GLY A 109 2.24 -5.84 -6.04
N CYS A 110 2.55 -5.10 -7.11
CA CYS A 110 2.32 -3.66 -7.14
C CYS A 110 0.84 -3.28 -7.07
N LEU A 111 -0.05 -4.06 -7.69
CA LEU A 111 -1.50 -3.81 -7.63
C LEU A 111 -2.04 -4.02 -6.21
N LEU A 112 -1.39 -4.85 -5.40
CA LEU A 112 -1.79 -5.18 -4.03
C LEU A 112 -1.12 -4.29 -2.99
N TYR A 113 0.10 -3.82 -3.27
CA TYR A 113 0.93 -3.07 -2.33
C TYR A 113 0.23 -1.89 -1.64
N PRO A 114 -0.58 -1.04 -2.31
CA PRO A 114 -1.31 0.03 -1.64
C PRO A 114 -2.23 -0.45 -0.51
N GLY A 115 -2.66 -1.71 -0.55
CA GLY A 115 -3.35 -2.37 0.55
C GLY A 115 -2.40 -3.11 1.47
N THR A 116 -1.62 -4.04 0.94
CA THR A 116 -0.84 -5.00 1.74
C THR A 116 0.30 -4.36 2.52
N VAL A 117 0.77 -3.17 2.17
CA VAL A 117 1.75 -2.42 2.97
C VAL A 117 1.23 -2.11 4.38
N MET A 118 -0.09 -1.93 4.56
CA MET A 118 -0.67 -1.65 5.88
C MET A 118 -0.49 -2.81 6.87
N LEU A 119 -0.27 -4.03 6.38
CA LEU A 119 0.03 -5.19 7.23
C LEU A 119 1.33 -4.98 8.02
N GLU A 120 2.27 -4.17 7.53
CA GLU A 120 3.49 -3.81 8.26
C GLU A 120 3.19 -3.19 9.62
N GLY A 121 2.09 -2.45 9.73
CA GLY A 121 1.57 -1.88 10.98
C GLY A 121 0.81 -2.87 11.88
N THR A 122 0.75 -4.14 11.53
CA THR A 122 0.03 -5.20 12.27
C THR A 122 0.96 -6.37 12.60
N VAL A 123 0.50 -7.29 13.45
CA VAL A 123 1.19 -8.57 13.68
C VAL A 123 0.98 -9.60 12.57
N LEU A 124 0.12 -9.33 11.58
CA LEU A 124 -0.09 -10.22 10.45
C LEU A 124 1.15 -10.22 9.54
N SER A 125 1.49 -11.38 8.99
CA SER A 125 2.50 -11.50 7.94
C SER A 125 1.92 -11.06 6.61
N GLU A 126 2.66 -10.22 5.90
CA GLU A 126 2.44 -9.82 4.50
C GLU A 126 3.16 -10.74 3.49
N GLY A 127 3.53 -11.95 3.92
CA GLY A 127 4.18 -12.95 3.06
C GLY A 127 5.66 -12.71 2.80
N ARG A 128 6.31 -11.74 3.47
CA ARG A 128 7.79 -11.66 3.49
C ARG A 128 8.36 -12.96 4.04
N GLY A 129 9.50 -13.40 3.51
CA GLY A 129 10.02 -14.73 3.79
C GLY A 129 9.45 -15.85 2.90
N THR A 130 8.60 -15.52 1.92
CA THR A 130 8.05 -16.46 0.93
C THR A 130 8.38 -16.02 -0.50
N THR A 131 7.98 -16.81 -1.50
CA THR A 131 8.13 -16.47 -2.93
C THR A 131 7.03 -15.55 -3.47
N ARG A 132 6.07 -15.13 -2.62
CA ARG A 132 4.89 -14.33 -2.98
C ARG A 132 4.66 -13.19 -1.97
N SER A 133 5.73 -12.54 -1.53
CA SER A 133 5.65 -11.38 -0.64
C SER A 133 4.73 -10.29 -1.20
N LEU A 134 3.94 -9.66 -0.32
CA LEU A 134 2.97 -8.62 -0.63
C LEU A 134 1.77 -9.08 -1.48
N GLU A 135 1.72 -10.36 -1.88
CA GLU A 135 0.55 -11.02 -2.47
C GLU A 135 -0.22 -11.90 -1.47
N LEU A 136 0.40 -12.19 -0.32
CA LEU A 136 -0.15 -13.00 0.76
C LEU A 136 -0.42 -12.15 2.00
N PHE A 137 -1.40 -12.57 2.79
CA PHE A 137 -1.48 -12.19 4.19
C PHE A 137 -1.84 -13.39 5.07
N GLY A 138 -1.37 -13.43 6.31
CA GLY A 138 -1.67 -14.54 7.22
C GLY A 138 -1.11 -14.40 8.63
N HIS A 139 -1.45 -15.37 9.49
CA HIS A 139 -1.01 -15.48 10.88
C HIS A 139 -1.18 -16.94 11.34
N PRO A 140 -0.36 -17.45 12.29
CA PRO A 140 -0.51 -18.82 12.81
C PRO A 140 -1.90 -19.14 13.38
N ALA A 141 -2.63 -18.13 13.83
CA ALA A 141 -3.98 -18.25 14.41
C ALA A 141 -5.14 -18.11 13.40
N ILE A 142 -4.86 -17.98 12.10
CA ILE A 142 -5.90 -17.93 11.07
C ILE A 142 -6.16 -19.34 10.56
N GLU A 143 -7.44 -19.73 10.52
CA GLU A 143 -7.90 -20.96 9.89
C GLU A 143 -8.50 -20.63 8.51
N PRO A 144 -7.71 -20.69 7.42
CA PRO A 144 -8.07 -20.04 6.16
C PRO A 144 -9.17 -20.77 5.38
N TYR A 145 -9.39 -22.05 5.64
CA TYR A 145 -10.40 -22.83 4.93
C TYR A 145 -11.79 -22.65 5.54
N THR A 146 -11.88 -22.65 6.87
CA THR A 146 -13.16 -22.51 7.58
C THR A 146 -13.65 -21.06 7.58
N MET A 147 -12.75 -20.07 7.68
CA MET A 147 -13.11 -18.65 7.70
C MET A 147 -13.44 -18.07 6.31
N ARG A 148 -13.10 -18.79 5.22
CA ARG A 148 -13.12 -18.22 3.87
C ARG A 148 -14.50 -17.72 3.46
N GLU A 149 -15.52 -18.55 3.69
CA GLU A 149 -16.87 -18.26 3.22
C GLU A 149 -17.42 -17.00 3.91
N ASP A 150 -17.30 -16.92 5.23
CA ASP A 150 -17.73 -15.76 6.01
C ASP A 150 -16.97 -14.49 5.64
N LEU A 151 -15.64 -14.57 5.47
CA LEU A 151 -14.83 -13.43 5.02
C LEU A 151 -15.26 -12.96 3.63
N VAL A 152 -15.44 -13.87 2.67
CA VAL A 152 -15.85 -13.52 1.30
C VAL A 152 -17.25 -12.91 1.29
N ASN A 153 -18.19 -13.47 2.07
CA ASN A 153 -19.53 -12.91 2.21
C ASN A 153 -19.51 -11.50 2.81
N TYR A 154 -18.68 -11.27 3.84
CA TYR A 154 -18.47 -9.95 4.40
C TYR A 154 -17.92 -8.95 3.34
N LEU A 155 -16.92 -9.34 2.56
CA LEU A 155 -16.34 -8.45 1.53
C LEU A 155 -17.34 -8.16 0.39
N ASN A 156 -18.12 -9.17 -0.03
CA ASN A 156 -19.18 -9.00 -1.02
C ASN A 156 -20.29 -8.06 -0.53
N ASN A 157 -20.70 -8.17 0.73
CA ASN A 157 -21.69 -7.28 1.35
C ASN A 157 -21.21 -5.82 1.43
N ASN A 158 -19.90 -5.61 1.52
CA ASN A 158 -19.25 -4.30 1.44
C ASN A 158 -18.92 -3.88 -0.01
N ARG A 159 -19.46 -4.58 -1.01
CA ARG A 159 -19.33 -4.27 -2.45
C ARG A 159 -17.89 -4.28 -2.98
N LEU A 160 -17.02 -5.05 -2.34
CA LEU A 160 -15.63 -5.20 -2.76
C LEU A 160 -15.54 -6.30 -3.81
N SER A 161 -14.83 -6.03 -4.91
CA SER A 161 -14.75 -6.95 -6.05
C SER A 161 -13.46 -6.75 -6.86
N GLY A 162 -13.27 -7.55 -7.92
CA GLY A 162 -12.06 -7.51 -8.75
C GLY A 162 -10.90 -8.34 -8.22
N PHE A 163 -11.14 -9.21 -7.24
CA PHE A 163 -10.17 -10.15 -6.69
C PHE A 163 -10.83 -11.46 -6.26
N VAL A 164 -9.99 -12.47 -6.00
CA VAL A 164 -10.36 -13.73 -5.33
C VAL A 164 -9.38 -14.00 -4.21
N LEU A 165 -9.90 -14.42 -3.04
CA LEU A 165 -9.10 -14.95 -1.96
C LEU A 165 -8.93 -16.47 -2.13
N ARG A 166 -7.68 -16.90 -2.30
CA ARG A 166 -7.29 -18.31 -2.31
C ARG A 166 -6.71 -18.68 -0.94
N PRO A 167 -7.34 -19.58 -0.17
CA PRO A 167 -6.81 -20.00 1.12
C PRO A 167 -5.47 -20.70 0.94
N VAL A 168 -4.54 -20.44 1.86
CA VAL A 168 -3.18 -20.98 1.85
C VAL A 168 -2.66 -21.22 3.26
N THR A 169 -1.75 -22.18 3.38
CA THR A 169 -0.81 -22.28 4.49
C THR A 169 0.58 -21.98 3.95
N PHE A 170 1.35 -21.13 4.62
CA PHE A 170 2.70 -20.76 4.22
C PHE A 170 3.60 -20.59 5.44
N ARG A 171 4.91 -20.81 5.26
CA ARG A 171 5.91 -20.67 6.33
C ARG A 171 6.96 -19.64 5.94
N PRO A 172 6.98 -18.45 6.57
CA PRO A 172 8.01 -17.44 6.33
C PRO A 172 9.42 -17.93 6.70
N MET A 173 10.41 -17.64 5.85
CA MET A 173 11.84 -17.92 6.13
C MET A 173 12.57 -16.76 6.82
N PHE A 174 11.94 -15.57 6.90
CA PHE A 174 12.44 -14.40 7.61
C PHE A 174 11.27 -13.45 7.92
N GLN A 175 11.49 -12.45 8.79
CA GLN A 175 10.49 -11.47 9.26
C GLN A 175 9.38 -12.10 10.14
N LYS A 176 8.15 -11.59 10.09
CA LYS A 176 7.05 -12.01 10.97
C LYS A 176 6.76 -13.51 10.81
N HIS A 177 6.59 -14.19 11.94
CA HIS A 177 6.29 -15.62 12.02
C HIS A 177 7.33 -16.50 11.33
N THR A 178 8.60 -16.09 11.37
CA THR A 178 9.71 -16.89 10.80
C THR A 178 9.71 -18.29 11.39
N GLY A 179 9.66 -19.29 10.53
CA GLY A 179 9.69 -20.69 10.94
C GLY A 179 8.38 -21.18 11.56
N GLU A 180 7.27 -20.44 11.47
CA GLU A 180 5.94 -20.87 11.91
C GLU A 180 4.99 -21.01 10.73
N ASP A 181 4.12 -22.01 10.76
CA ASP A 181 3.12 -22.20 9.72
C ASP A 181 1.98 -21.19 9.93
N CYS A 182 1.78 -20.33 8.93
CA CYS A 182 0.73 -19.32 8.92
C CYS A 182 -0.43 -19.80 8.03
N GLY A 183 -1.65 -19.79 8.56
CA GLY A 183 -2.85 -19.80 7.74
C GLY A 183 -3.12 -18.40 7.19
N GLY A 184 -3.69 -18.32 5.99
CA GLY A 184 -3.99 -17.04 5.36
C GLY A 184 -4.53 -17.15 3.95
N TYR A 185 -4.40 -16.07 3.18
CA TYR A 185 -4.92 -15.99 1.82
C TYR A 185 -3.90 -15.37 0.87
N GLN A 186 -3.82 -15.92 -0.34
CA GLN A 186 -3.28 -15.20 -1.49
C GLN A 186 -4.40 -14.40 -2.14
N ILE A 187 -4.13 -13.13 -2.43
CA ILE A 187 -5.06 -12.26 -3.15
C ILE A 187 -4.73 -12.34 -4.64
N HIS A 188 -5.63 -12.90 -5.44
CA HIS A 188 -5.52 -12.89 -6.89
C HIS A 188 -6.37 -11.78 -7.47
N VAL A 189 -5.76 -10.78 -8.09
CA VAL A 189 -6.49 -9.72 -8.80
C VAL A 189 -7.10 -10.30 -10.07
N THR A 190 -8.42 -10.24 -10.20
CA THR A 190 -9.18 -10.73 -11.36
C THR A 190 -9.61 -9.63 -12.31
N ASN A 191 -9.82 -8.41 -11.80
CA ASN A 191 -10.09 -7.22 -12.61
C ASN A 191 -9.43 -5.97 -12.01
N PRO A 192 -8.25 -5.57 -12.51
CA PRO A 192 -7.50 -4.46 -11.95
C PRO A 192 -8.15 -3.08 -12.19
N ASN A 193 -9.13 -2.98 -13.09
CA ASN A 193 -9.83 -1.73 -13.38
C ASN A 193 -10.91 -1.36 -12.33
N ILE A 194 -11.30 -2.32 -11.49
CA ILE A 194 -12.28 -2.10 -10.40
C ILE A 194 -11.69 -2.44 -9.03
N PHE A 195 -10.55 -3.14 -8.99
CA PHE A 195 -9.95 -3.57 -7.74
C PHE A 195 -9.39 -2.38 -6.94
N GLN A 196 -9.81 -2.32 -5.69
CA GLN A 196 -9.52 -1.29 -4.69
C GLN A 196 -8.71 -1.93 -3.54
N PRO A 197 -7.37 -2.06 -3.67
CA PRO A 197 -6.54 -2.78 -2.71
C PRO A 197 -6.56 -2.21 -1.29
N TRP A 198 -6.58 -0.88 -1.13
CA TRP A 198 -6.54 -0.25 0.19
C TRP A 198 -7.84 -0.50 0.96
N ASN A 199 -8.98 -0.23 0.33
CA ASN A 199 -10.34 -0.44 0.84
C ASN A 199 -10.59 -1.92 1.12
N THR A 200 -10.14 -2.80 0.22
CA THR A 200 -10.22 -4.25 0.44
C THR A 200 -9.45 -4.65 1.69
N MET A 201 -8.23 -4.14 1.86
CA MET A 201 -7.38 -4.54 2.98
C MET A 201 -7.89 -3.99 4.32
N ILE A 202 -8.38 -2.74 4.42
CA ILE A 202 -8.97 -2.24 5.68
C ILE A 202 -10.19 -3.05 6.11
N HIS A 203 -11.00 -3.53 5.15
CA HIS A 203 -12.16 -4.38 5.44
C HIS A 203 -11.72 -5.78 5.89
N ILE A 204 -10.72 -6.37 5.24
CA ILE A 204 -10.13 -7.64 5.72
C ILE A 204 -9.57 -7.46 7.13
N LEU A 205 -8.86 -6.36 7.42
CA LEU A 205 -8.32 -6.09 8.76
C LEU A 205 -9.43 -5.90 9.80
N LYS A 206 -10.51 -5.17 9.48
CA LYS A 206 -11.71 -5.07 10.34
C LYS A 206 -12.32 -6.43 10.61
N TYR A 207 -12.53 -7.24 9.58
CA TYR A 207 -13.05 -8.60 9.75
C TYR A 207 -12.15 -9.42 10.68
N LEU A 208 -10.84 -9.47 10.42
CA LEU A 208 -9.89 -10.24 11.23
C LEU A 208 -9.80 -9.72 12.67
N TYR A 209 -9.83 -8.40 12.88
CA TYR A 209 -9.80 -7.79 14.21
C TYR A 209 -10.96 -8.28 15.08
N HIS A 210 -12.17 -8.36 14.51
CA HIS A 210 -13.40 -8.73 15.23
C HIS A 210 -13.67 -10.24 15.30
N HIS A 211 -13.15 -11.03 14.36
CA HIS A 211 -13.47 -12.47 14.23
C HIS A 211 -12.30 -13.39 14.58
N THR A 212 -11.18 -12.86 15.06
CA THR A 212 -10.03 -13.66 15.52
C THR A 212 -9.56 -13.24 16.91
N ASN A 213 -8.90 -14.16 17.60
CA ASN A 213 -8.27 -13.90 18.89
C ASN A 213 -6.84 -13.34 18.78
N ILE A 214 -6.44 -12.84 17.62
CA ILE A 214 -5.08 -12.32 17.38
C ILE A 214 -4.90 -11.04 18.21
N ARG A 215 -4.15 -11.13 19.31
CA ARG A 215 -3.83 -10.01 20.18
C ARG A 215 -2.38 -10.12 20.69
N PRO A 216 -1.62 -9.00 20.75
CA PRO A 216 -1.95 -7.68 20.21
C PRO A 216 -2.14 -7.73 18.67
N PHE A 217 -2.99 -6.87 18.11
CA PHE A 217 -3.28 -6.86 16.67
C PHE A 217 -2.34 -5.91 15.91
N TRP A 218 -2.08 -4.75 16.49
CA TRP A 218 -1.21 -3.70 15.94
C TRP A 218 0.24 -3.93 16.34
N SER A 219 1.15 -3.63 15.41
CA SER A 219 2.58 -3.62 15.70
C SER A 219 2.96 -2.34 16.44
N ILE A 220 3.67 -2.48 17.55
CA ILE A 220 4.26 -1.37 18.33
C ILE A 220 5.75 -1.17 18.01
N GLN A 221 6.27 -1.86 17.00
CA GLN A 221 7.67 -1.73 16.61
C GLN A 221 7.90 -0.36 15.95
N PRO A 222 9.07 0.26 16.17
CA PRO A 222 9.46 1.45 15.45
C PRO A 222 9.38 1.25 13.93
N TYR A 223 9.00 2.31 13.22
CA TYR A 223 8.77 2.25 11.77
C TYR A 223 9.29 3.50 11.06
N GLU A 224 10.27 3.33 10.18
CA GLU A 224 10.78 4.39 9.29
C GLU A 224 11.02 5.73 10.01
N TYR A 225 11.90 5.71 11.02
CA TYR A 225 12.27 6.83 11.88
C TYR A 225 11.21 7.32 12.87
N GLN A 226 10.04 6.68 12.94
CA GLN A 226 9.07 6.90 13.99
C GLN A 226 9.29 5.89 15.13
N LEU A 227 9.62 6.42 16.31
CA LEU A 227 9.87 5.63 17.53
C LEU A 227 8.64 5.52 18.43
N GLU A 228 7.63 6.35 18.19
CA GLU A 228 6.39 6.42 18.96
C GLU A 228 5.17 6.28 18.03
N GLY A 229 4.04 5.89 18.60
CA GLY A 229 2.80 5.64 17.85
C GLY A 229 2.80 4.30 17.13
N LEU A 230 1.69 4.02 16.43
CA LEU A 230 1.51 2.78 15.70
C LEU A 230 1.91 3.00 14.23
N ALA A 231 2.74 2.10 13.71
CA ALA A 231 3.14 2.12 12.30
C ALA A 231 1.93 2.12 11.36
N PHE A 232 0.83 1.47 11.74
CA PHE A 232 -0.42 1.48 10.97
C PHE A 232 -0.99 2.89 10.75
N ASP A 233 -0.95 3.73 11.79
CA ASP A 233 -1.50 5.09 11.73
C ASP A 233 -0.56 6.00 10.90
N TRP A 234 0.77 5.84 11.06
CA TRP A 234 1.76 6.55 10.23
C TRP A 234 1.67 6.19 8.74
N ILE A 235 1.42 4.92 8.41
CA ILE A 235 1.22 4.46 7.03
C ILE A 235 -0.03 5.09 6.42
N ASN A 236 -1.13 5.19 7.17
CA ASN A 236 -2.38 5.77 6.67
C ASN A 236 -2.43 7.30 6.79
N GLY A 237 -1.48 7.91 7.50
CA GLY A 237 -1.47 9.35 7.74
C GLY A 237 -2.59 9.85 8.66
N THR A 238 -3.22 8.94 9.42
CA THR A 238 -4.31 9.23 10.34
C THR A 238 -4.59 8.01 11.20
N ASP A 239 -5.09 8.20 12.43
CA ASP A 239 -5.56 7.12 13.29
C ASP A 239 -7.04 6.76 13.05
N GLN A 240 -7.77 7.56 12.28
CA GLN A 240 -9.20 7.34 12.01
C GLN A 240 -9.47 5.98 11.35
N VAL A 241 -8.56 5.49 10.50
CA VAL A 241 -8.69 4.18 9.85
C VAL A 241 -8.63 3.06 10.89
N ARG A 242 -7.70 3.15 11.84
CA ARG A 242 -7.58 2.20 12.93
C ARG A 242 -8.78 2.25 13.85
N GLN A 243 -9.20 3.45 14.25
CA GLN A 243 -10.40 3.64 15.07
C GLN A 243 -11.66 3.05 14.39
N TRP A 244 -11.79 3.20 13.07
CA TRP A 244 -12.87 2.58 12.30
C TRP A 244 -12.76 1.04 12.23
N ILE A 245 -11.55 0.49 12.14
CA ILE A 245 -11.34 -0.96 12.21
C ILE A 245 -11.75 -1.49 13.58
N GLU A 246 -11.37 -0.80 14.66
CA GLU A 246 -11.65 -1.20 16.04
C GLU A 246 -13.12 -1.04 16.42
N SER A 247 -13.85 -0.12 15.78
CA SER A 247 -15.27 0.10 16.06
C SER A 247 -16.13 -1.10 15.67
N SER A 248 -17.18 -1.37 16.45
CA SER A 248 -18.19 -2.39 16.13
C SER A 248 -19.20 -1.93 15.07
N GLU A 249 -19.20 -0.64 14.72
CA GLU A 249 -20.13 -0.06 13.76
C GLU A 249 -19.59 -0.18 12.33
N ASN A 250 -20.45 -0.63 11.41
CA ASN A 250 -20.20 -0.57 9.97
C ASN A 250 -20.69 0.78 9.42
N ASN A 251 -20.25 1.89 10.02
CA ASN A 251 -20.65 3.20 9.51
C ASN A 251 -20.04 3.39 8.12
N LYS A 252 -20.95 3.58 7.16
CA LYS A 252 -20.72 3.73 5.72
C LYS A 252 -20.19 5.12 5.38
#